data_AF-F4GES5-F1
#
_entry.id   AF-F4GES5-F1
#
_cell.length_a   1.000
_cell.length_b   1.000
_cell.length_c   1.000
_cell.angle_alpha   90.00
_cell.angle_beta   90.00
_cell.angle_gamma   90.00
#
_symmetry.space_group_name_H-M   'P 1'
#
loop_
_entity.id
_entity.type
_entity.pdbx_description
1 polymer ?
#
loop_
_entity_poly.entity_id
_entity_poly.type
_entity_poly.pdbx_seq_one_letter_code
_entity_poly.pdbx_strand_id
1 'polypeptide(L)'
;MNAPDTSPVAAADAAGDNRHYLRALTDMADRRNVVTQEALYTERGMKLLDKGVRVDSRLYDRLVMHKLRGKIEEHLAMEDMVSVHSLVQVASAQCESDTLAYLLVHTLEGMTADRLLAPLRSVLLPSAVAFKLTVMREQHPALFAHSVRMMLVAVYLATKSGWTERECVPLATAALLHDVGVMHMDPVWHDPANRVTGAGRKQLLVHPVMAMLITREQSIYPRSVEQAVLEHHECMDGSGYPRGLRGEEISPMGQVLLLSEVVAAFFEKYAKEAAAQRLTLMLKLNHRKFPAELVAHILPVLQIRTLQSDVPVTQEDVERTVELLSSAFGDWERHCADLPPQALQHPSEQASALVAQRLAALQKTLFEAGSHPLQLAEVLQHLQGDEEGMVEVALLGREALWQLQSIVDFIHGRWPQLQDGTDAGDVAVAQWRDACAARLEAISSSCGHIVAGPGLEDAAVLE
;
A
#
# COMPACT_ATOMS: atom_id res chain seq x y z
N MET A 1 33.19 35.89 -2.58
CA MET A 1 33.20 35.08 -1.34
C MET A 1 32.26 33.91 -1.59
N ASN A 2 32.83 32.75 -1.89
CA ASN A 2 32.10 31.53 -2.18
C ASN A 2 31.58 30.95 -0.85
N ALA A 3 30.27 30.70 -0.77
CA ALA A 3 29.70 29.86 0.28
C ALA A 3 30.01 28.38 -0.05
N PRO A 4 30.33 27.55 0.95
CA PRO A 4 30.67 26.16 0.70
C PRO A 4 29.41 25.36 0.40
N ASP A 5 29.46 24.65 -0.73
CA ASP A 5 28.55 23.58 -1.10
C ASP A 5 28.76 22.41 -0.12
N THR A 6 27.81 22.20 0.78
CA THR A 6 27.81 21.07 1.72
C THR A 6 26.60 20.18 1.43
N SER A 7 26.72 19.33 0.43
CA SER A 7 25.83 18.17 0.27
C SER A 7 26.64 16.87 0.43
N PRO A 8 26.72 16.30 1.65
CA PRO A 8 27.39 15.03 1.89
C PRO A 8 26.49 13.80 1.65
N VAL A 9 25.23 13.99 1.22
CA VAL A 9 24.24 12.90 1.08
C VAL A 9 24.21 12.31 -0.35
N ALA A 10 24.66 13.04 -1.36
CA ALA A 10 24.49 12.62 -2.76
C ALA A 10 25.50 11.55 -3.25
N ALA A 11 26.60 11.31 -2.53
CA ALA A 11 27.71 10.49 -3.04
C ALA A 11 27.92 9.14 -2.32
N ALA A 12 27.27 8.91 -1.17
CA ALA A 12 27.56 7.74 -0.33
C ALA A 12 26.49 6.63 -0.33
N ASP A 13 25.25 6.87 -0.78
CA ASP A 13 24.16 5.88 -0.71
C ASP A 13 23.83 5.13 -2.01
N ALA A 14 24.28 5.61 -3.18
CA ALA A 14 23.99 4.96 -4.47
C ALA A 14 24.63 3.55 -4.64
N ALA A 15 25.61 3.19 -3.80
CA ALA A 15 26.29 1.90 -3.85
C ALA A 15 25.67 0.82 -2.95
N GLY A 16 24.82 1.21 -1.98
CA GLY A 16 24.06 0.28 -1.13
C GLY A 16 22.75 -0.14 -1.77
N ASP A 17 22.01 0.83 -2.33
CA ASP A 17 20.64 0.66 -2.85
C ASP A 17 20.53 -0.23 -4.10
N ASN A 18 21.60 -0.37 -4.90
CA ASN A 18 21.52 -1.19 -6.11
C ASN A 18 21.78 -2.69 -5.84
N ARG A 19 22.29 -3.07 -4.67
CA ARG A 19 22.79 -4.45 -4.44
C ARG A 19 21.73 -5.53 -4.65
N HIS A 20 20.50 -5.28 -4.20
CA HIS A 20 19.43 -6.26 -4.26
C HIS A 20 18.94 -6.48 -5.70
N TYR A 21 18.74 -5.38 -6.45
CA TYR A 21 18.41 -5.46 -7.86
C TYR A 21 19.51 -6.14 -8.68
N LEU A 22 20.77 -5.78 -8.46
CA LEU A 22 21.91 -6.40 -9.14
C LEU A 22 21.94 -7.92 -8.88
N ARG A 23 21.69 -8.35 -7.64
CA ARG A 23 21.63 -9.77 -7.28
C ARG A 23 20.48 -10.49 -7.98
N ALA A 24 19.28 -9.91 -7.97
CA ALA A 24 18.11 -10.46 -8.66
C ALA A 24 18.38 -10.62 -10.17
N LEU A 25 19.05 -9.63 -10.78
CA LEU A 25 19.47 -9.67 -12.17
C LEU A 25 20.49 -10.78 -12.44
N THR A 26 21.54 -10.92 -11.61
CA THR A 26 22.55 -11.98 -11.78
C THR A 26 21.95 -13.37 -11.60
N ASP A 27 21.06 -13.54 -10.62
CA ASP A 27 20.35 -14.80 -10.36
C ASP A 27 19.39 -15.17 -11.51
N MET A 28 18.82 -14.16 -12.19
CA MET A 28 18.08 -14.35 -13.43
C MET A 28 18.99 -14.78 -14.58
N ALA A 29 20.12 -14.08 -14.76
CA ALA A 29 21.06 -14.26 -15.85
C ALA A 29 21.72 -15.66 -15.89
N ASP A 30 21.81 -16.32 -14.74
CA ASP A 30 22.30 -17.71 -14.66
C ASP A 30 21.26 -18.73 -15.18
N ARG A 31 19.96 -18.42 -15.05
CA ARG A 31 18.84 -19.30 -15.44
C ARG A 31 18.27 -18.99 -16.82
N ARG A 32 18.37 -17.74 -17.26
CA ARG A 32 17.82 -17.25 -18.53
C ARG A 32 18.92 -16.79 -19.47
N ASN A 33 18.66 -16.85 -20.77
CA ASN A 33 19.62 -16.42 -21.77
C ASN A 33 19.62 -14.89 -21.91
N VAL A 34 20.35 -14.21 -21.02
CA VAL A 34 20.57 -12.76 -21.10
C VAL A 34 21.78 -12.50 -22.00
N VAL A 35 21.64 -11.62 -22.99
CA VAL A 35 22.66 -11.31 -23.99
C VAL A 35 22.85 -9.80 -24.16
N THR A 36 24.01 -9.39 -24.67
CA THR A 36 24.24 -7.98 -25.03
C THR A 36 23.52 -7.62 -26.35
N GLN A 37 22.75 -6.53 -26.35
CA GLN A 37 22.05 -6.02 -27.54
C GLN A 37 23.00 -5.33 -28.52
N GLU A 38 24.05 -4.71 -27.98
CA GLU A 38 25.12 -4.07 -28.71
C GLU A 38 26.49 -4.38 -28.08
N ALA A 39 27.57 -3.92 -28.73
CA ALA A 39 28.89 -4.07 -28.15
C ALA A 39 29.02 -3.14 -26.93
N LEU A 40 29.51 -3.69 -25.82
CA LEU A 40 29.69 -2.94 -24.58
C LEU A 40 31.05 -2.27 -24.55
N TYR A 41 31.07 -1.00 -24.16
CA TYR A 41 32.29 -0.20 -24.03
C TYR A 41 32.37 0.45 -22.66
N THR A 42 33.59 0.62 -22.17
CA THR A 42 33.86 1.53 -21.04
C THR A 42 33.65 2.99 -21.48
N GLU A 43 33.51 3.91 -20.52
CA GLU A 43 33.51 5.37 -20.77
C GLU A 43 34.74 5.84 -21.54
N ARG A 44 35.88 5.14 -21.37
CA ARG A 44 37.15 5.41 -22.06
C ARG A 44 37.22 4.80 -23.47
N GLY A 45 36.14 4.19 -23.95
CA GLY A 45 36.04 3.63 -25.31
C GLY A 45 36.65 2.23 -25.49
N MET A 46 37.12 1.58 -24.42
CA MET A 46 37.59 0.19 -24.50
C MET A 46 36.41 -0.77 -24.60
N LYS A 47 36.37 -1.61 -25.64
CA LYS A 47 35.35 -2.65 -25.82
C LYS A 47 35.54 -3.77 -24.79
N LEU A 48 34.47 -4.10 -24.07
CA LEU A 48 34.45 -5.18 -23.08
C LEU A 48 33.83 -6.46 -23.67
N LEU A 49 32.70 -6.33 -24.36
CA LEU A 49 31.96 -7.45 -24.96
C LEU A 49 31.45 -7.11 -26.35
N ASP A 50 31.35 -8.13 -27.21
CA ASP A 50 30.69 -8.04 -28.50
C ASP A 50 29.16 -8.20 -28.35
N LYS A 51 28.41 -7.81 -29.38
CA LYS A 51 26.96 -8.03 -29.46
C LYS A 51 26.63 -9.53 -29.42
N GLY A 52 25.58 -9.91 -28.70
CA GLY A 52 25.07 -11.28 -28.63
C GLY A 52 25.80 -12.17 -27.63
N VAL A 53 26.74 -11.62 -26.84
CA VAL A 53 27.42 -12.39 -25.81
C VAL A 53 26.49 -12.65 -24.65
N ARG A 54 26.37 -13.91 -24.23
CA ARG A 54 25.63 -14.30 -23.04
C ARG A 54 26.30 -13.72 -21.79
N VAL A 55 25.52 -13.06 -20.96
CA VAL A 55 25.91 -12.49 -19.67
C VAL A 55 25.38 -13.38 -18.57
N ASP A 56 26.28 -13.99 -17.79
CA ASP A 56 26.00 -14.74 -16.56
C ASP A 56 26.43 -13.91 -15.33
N SER A 57 26.19 -14.41 -14.12
CA SER A 57 26.56 -13.73 -12.87
C SER A 57 28.04 -13.33 -12.82
N ARG A 58 28.94 -14.23 -13.23
CA ARG A 58 30.40 -14.00 -13.23
C ARG A 58 30.82 -12.93 -14.23
N LEU A 59 30.22 -12.90 -15.41
CA LEU A 59 30.52 -11.89 -16.41
C LEU A 59 29.95 -10.55 -16.00
N TYR A 60 28.74 -10.54 -15.44
CA TYR A 60 28.10 -9.36 -14.90
C TYR A 60 28.94 -8.69 -13.80
N ASP A 61 29.41 -9.47 -12.81
CA ASP A 61 30.26 -8.99 -11.73
C ASP A 61 31.52 -8.29 -12.25
N ARG A 62 32.11 -8.81 -13.33
CA ARG A 62 33.26 -8.17 -13.99
C ARG A 62 32.87 -6.88 -14.72
N LEU A 63 31.71 -6.84 -15.38
CA LEU A 63 31.24 -5.66 -16.11
C LEU A 63 30.98 -4.48 -15.18
N VAL A 64 30.39 -4.72 -14.00
CA VAL A 64 30.10 -3.64 -13.02
C VAL A 64 31.36 -3.07 -12.35
N MET A 65 32.51 -3.77 -12.41
CA MET A 65 33.80 -3.19 -11.99
C MET A 65 34.31 -2.11 -12.95
N HIS A 66 33.72 -2.01 -14.15
CA HIS A 66 34.08 -1.02 -15.15
C HIS A 66 33.03 0.09 -15.21
N LYS A 67 33.47 1.34 -15.41
CA LYS A 67 32.56 2.43 -15.79
C LYS A 67 32.14 2.25 -17.24
N LEU A 68 30.93 1.77 -17.45
CA LEU A 68 30.34 1.53 -18.77
C LEU A 68 29.83 2.82 -19.40
N ARG A 69 29.75 2.85 -20.72
CA ARG A 69 29.05 3.90 -21.46
C ARG A 69 27.54 3.66 -21.34
N GLY A 70 26.87 4.44 -20.49
CA GLY A 70 25.44 4.21 -20.18
C GLY A 70 25.23 3.12 -19.14
N LYS A 71 23.96 2.83 -18.81
CA LYS A 71 23.63 1.83 -17.79
C LYS A 71 23.62 0.44 -18.40
N ILE A 72 24.11 -0.56 -17.66
CA ILE A 72 24.22 -1.94 -18.17
C ILE A 72 22.89 -2.48 -18.67
N GLU A 73 21.78 -2.15 -18.02
CA GLU A 73 20.41 -2.58 -18.39
C GLU A 73 19.99 -2.12 -19.79
N GLU A 74 20.48 -0.97 -20.26
CA GLU A 74 20.19 -0.46 -21.61
C GLU A 74 20.80 -1.34 -22.69
N HIS A 75 21.86 -2.07 -22.33
CA HIS A 75 22.67 -2.91 -23.21
C HIS A 75 22.31 -4.38 -23.14
N LEU A 76 21.47 -4.81 -22.19
CA LEU A 76 21.10 -6.21 -22.00
C LEU A 76 19.73 -6.50 -22.62
N ALA A 77 19.59 -7.68 -23.22
CA ALA A 77 18.33 -8.25 -23.68
C ALA A 77 18.18 -9.68 -23.18
N MET A 78 16.95 -10.14 -23.21
CA MET A 78 16.61 -11.54 -23.02
C MET A 78 15.61 -11.94 -24.11
N GLU A 79 15.55 -13.23 -24.43
CA GLU A 79 14.39 -13.77 -25.15
C GLU A 79 13.11 -13.57 -24.30
N ASP A 80 11.99 -13.30 -24.95
CA ASP A 80 10.69 -13.05 -24.28
C ASP A 80 10.68 -11.90 -23.26
N MET A 81 11.41 -10.81 -23.52
CA MET A 81 11.29 -9.59 -22.72
C MET A 81 9.84 -9.09 -22.67
N VAL A 82 9.49 -8.47 -21.54
CA VAL A 82 8.22 -7.75 -21.39
C VAL A 82 8.11 -6.70 -22.48
N SER A 83 7.06 -6.81 -23.26
CA SER A 83 6.64 -5.90 -24.33
C SER A 83 5.21 -5.43 -24.08
N VAL A 84 4.80 -4.35 -24.75
CA VAL A 84 3.40 -3.90 -24.75
C VAL A 84 2.45 -5.04 -25.13
N HIS A 85 2.83 -5.87 -26.11
CA HIS A 85 2.05 -7.03 -26.52
C HIS A 85 1.88 -8.03 -25.36
N SER A 86 2.97 -8.41 -24.69
CA SER A 86 2.90 -9.34 -23.56
C SER A 86 2.13 -8.75 -22.36
N LEU A 87 2.23 -7.44 -22.11
CA LEU A 87 1.48 -6.78 -21.04
C LEU A 87 -0.02 -6.83 -21.33
N VAL A 88 -0.43 -6.56 -22.57
CA VAL A 88 -1.84 -6.68 -22.99
C VAL A 88 -2.33 -8.12 -22.85
N GLN A 89 -1.51 -9.13 -23.19
CA GLN A 89 -1.88 -10.53 -23.01
C GLN A 89 -2.09 -10.89 -21.53
N VAL A 90 -1.16 -10.50 -20.65
CA VAL A 90 -1.28 -10.74 -19.21
C VAL A 90 -2.51 -10.04 -18.63
N ALA A 91 -2.70 -8.77 -18.97
CA ALA A 91 -3.83 -7.98 -18.50
C ALA A 91 -5.18 -8.52 -19.01
N SER A 92 -5.24 -8.98 -20.26
CA SER A 92 -6.42 -9.67 -20.82
C SER A 92 -6.71 -10.97 -20.08
N ALA A 93 -5.69 -11.78 -19.79
CA ALA A 93 -5.87 -13.01 -19.01
C ALA A 93 -6.34 -12.72 -17.57
N GLN A 94 -5.88 -11.63 -16.97
CA GLN A 94 -6.39 -11.18 -15.66
C GLN A 94 -7.87 -10.80 -15.73
N CYS A 95 -8.32 -10.06 -16.76
CA CYS A 95 -9.75 -9.76 -16.93
C CYS A 95 -10.66 -11.01 -16.99
N GLU A 96 -10.11 -12.17 -17.35
CA GLU A 96 -10.84 -13.45 -17.41
C GLU A 96 -10.75 -14.27 -16.11
N SER A 97 -9.61 -14.21 -15.39
CA SER A 97 -9.28 -15.14 -14.31
C SER A 97 -9.17 -14.48 -12.92
N ASP A 98 -8.81 -13.20 -12.87
CA ASP A 98 -8.72 -12.41 -11.65
C ASP A 98 -10.09 -11.84 -11.29
N THR A 99 -10.49 -11.99 -10.02
CA THR A 99 -11.84 -11.60 -9.60
C THR A 99 -12.05 -10.10 -9.65
N LEU A 100 -11.07 -9.31 -9.23
CA LEU A 100 -11.19 -7.86 -9.27
C LEU A 100 -11.30 -7.39 -10.72
N ALA A 101 -10.37 -7.80 -11.58
CA ALA A 101 -10.39 -7.43 -13.00
C ALA A 101 -11.69 -7.87 -13.70
N TYR A 102 -12.19 -9.07 -13.39
CA TYR A 102 -13.48 -9.54 -13.87
C TYR A 102 -14.63 -8.61 -13.43
N LEU A 103 -14.67 -8.22 -12.16
CA LEU A 103 -15.71 -7.32 -11.63
C LEU A 103 -15.65 -5.95 -12.33
N LEU A 104 -14.46 -5.37 -12.50
CA LEU A 104 -14.27 -4.07 -13.18
C LEU A 104 -14.85 -4.06 -14.61
N VAL A 105 -14.74 -5.19 -15.33
CA VAL A 105 -15.17 -5.31 -16.73
C VAL A 105 -16.65 -5.69 -16.87
N HIS A 106 -17.18 -6.56 -16.01
CA HIS A 106 -18.45 -7.25 -16.29
C HIS A 106 -19.64 -6.77 -15.46
N THR A 107 -19.42 -5.97 -14.42
CA THR A 107 -20.49 -5.64 -13.46
C THR A 107 -21.16 -4.30 -13.70
N LEU A 108 -20.61 -3.44 -14.54
CA LEU A 108 -21.14 -2.09 -14.77
C LEU A 108 -21.27 -1.76 -16.26
N GLU A 109 -22.34 -1.03 -16.59
CA GLU A 109 -22.64 -0.64 -17.97
C GLU A 109 -21.52 0.22 -18.58
N GLY A 110 -21.10 -0.16 -19.79
CA GLY A 110 -20.20 0.63 -20.62
C GLY A 110 -18.70 0.38 -20.43
N MET A 111 -18.27 -0.39 -19.42
CA MET A 111 -16.88 -0.84 -19.31
C MET A 111 -16.69 -2.18 -20.04
N THR A 112 -15.59 -2.33 -20.76
CA THR A 112 -15.22 -3.59 -21.43
C THR A 112 -13.73 -3.84 -21.25
N ALA A 113 -13.29 -5.09 -21.39
CA ALA A 113 -11.86 -5.42 -21.36
C ALA A 113 -11.09 -4.60 -22.41
N ASP A 114 -11.66 -4.42 -23.60
CA ASP A 114 -11.03 -3.63 -24.65
C ASP A 114 -10.83 -2.16 -24.25
N ARG A 115 -11.84 -1.52 -23.64
CA ARG A 115 -11.72 -0.14 -23.13
C ARG A 115 -10.70 -0.02 -22.02
N LEU A 116 -10.67 -1.01 -21.11
CA LEU A 116 -9.74 -1.04 -19.98
C LEU A 116 -8.29 -1.21 -20.43
N LEU A 117 -8.07 -1.98 -21.50
CA LEU A 117 -6.75 -2.27 -22.05
C LEU A 117 -6.30 -1.28 -23.14
N ALA A 118 -7.19 -0.41 -23.63
CA ALA A 118 -6.86 0.51 -24.72
C ALA A 118 -5.66 1.43 -24.41
N PRO A 119 -5.57 2.08 -23.22
CA PRO A 119 -4.42 2.93 -22.91
C PRO A 119 -3.08 2.17 -22.88
N LEU A 120 -3.11 0.90 -22.45
CA LEU A 120 -1.92 0.06 -22.35
C LEU A 120 -1.25 -0.15 -23.72
N ARG A 121 -2.03 -0.21 -24.81
CA ARG A 121 -1.53 -0.38 -26.18
C ARG A 121 -0.69 0.80 -26.67
N SER A 122 -0.84 1.96 -26.03
CA SER A 122 -0.16 3.21 -26.38
C SER A 122 0.96 3.58 -25.39
N VAL A 123 1.23 2.74 -24.39
CA VAL A 123 2.30 2.97 -23.41
C VAL A 123 3.67 2.92 -24.10
N LEU A 124 4.52 3.91 -23.79
CA LEU A 124 5.91 3.91 -24.23
C LEU A 124 6.74 3.02 -23.30
N LEU A 125 7.40 2.01 -23.88
CA LEU A 125 8.20 1.05 -23.12
C LEU A 125 9.64 0.98 -23.68
N PRO A 126 10.55 1.85 -23.22
CA PRO A 126 11.97 1.79 -23.55
C PRO A 126 12.59 0.44 -23.17
N SER A 127 13.70 0.08 -23.82
CA SER A 127 14.37 -1.21 -23.56
C SER A 127 14.77 -1.40 -22.10
N ALA A 128 15.25 -0.34 -21.43
CA ALA A 128 15.63 -0.38 -20.02
C ALA A 128 14.42 -0.67 -19.10
N VAL A 129 13.27 -0.04 -19.37
CA VAL A 129 12.03 -0.28 -18.62
C VAL A 129 11.49 -1.68 -18.90
N ALA A 130 11.45 -2.09 -20.17
CA ALA A 130 11.09 -3.45 -20.57
C ALA A 130 11.97 -4.49 -19.84
N PHE A 131 13.27 -4.23 -19.75
CA PHE A 131 14.21 -5.12 -19.07
C PHE A 131 13.96 -5.16 -17.55
N LYS A 132 13.73 -4.02 -16.90
CA LYS A 132 13.36 -3.99 -15.46
C LYS A 132 12.05 -4.73 -15.17
N LEU A 133 11.01 -4.51 -15.98
CA LEU A 133 9.76 -5.27 -15.87
C LEU A 133 9.96 -6.77 -16.14
N THR A 134 10.91 -7.13 -17.01
CA THR A 134 11.29 -8.52 -17.25
C THR A 134 11.96 -9.13 -16.02
N VAL A 135 12.92 -8.44 -15.40
CA VAL A 135 13.52 -8.89 -14.13
C VAL A 135 12.44 -9.05 -13.05
N MET A 136 11.53 -8.08 -12.94
CA MET A 136 10.41 -8.14 -12.01
C MET A 136 9.53 -9.37 -12.27
N ARG A 137 9.15 -9.64 -13.52
CA ARG A 137 8.36 -10.83 -13.89
C ARG A 137 9.05 -12.14 -13.52
N GLU A 138 10.36 -12.25 -13.74
CA GLU A 138 11.11 -13.51 -13.52
C GLU A 138 11.50 -13.74 -12.05
N GLN A 139 11.77 -12.67 -11.29
CA GLN A 139 12.25 -12.77 -9.91
C GLN A 139 11.14 -12.51 -8.88
N HIS A 140 10.18 -11.65 -9.21
CA HIS A 140 9.09 -11.20 -8.35
C HIS A 140 7.74 -11.29 -9.09
N PRO A 141 7.30 -12.48 -9.52
CA PRO A 141 6.09 -12.64 -10.34
C PRO A 141 4.81 -12.10 -9.68
N ALA A 142 4.72 -12.15 -8.34
CA ALA A 142 3.62 -11.56 -7.58
C ALA A 142 3.58 -10.03 -7.72
N LEU A 143 4.73 -9.37 -7.54
CA LEU A 143 4.89 -7.92 -7.71
C LEU A 143 4.56 -7.47 -9.15
N PHE A 144 4.98 -8.27 -10.14
CA PHE A 144 4.60 -8.02 -11.53
C PHE A 144 3.10 -8.15 -11.76
N ALA A 145 2.46 -9.19 -11.21
CA ALA A 145 1.02 -9.37 -11.30
C ALA A 145 0.24 -8.24 -10.59
N HIS A 146 0.74 -7.79 -9.44
CA HIS A 146 0.24 -6.63 -8.70
C HIS A 146 0.28 -5.37 -9.57
N SER A 147 1.42 -5.05 -10.18
CA SER A 147 1.56 -3.88 -11.07
C SER A 147 0.57 -3.88 -12.23
N VAL A 148 0.24 -5.06 -12.80
CA VAL A 148 -0.79 -5.15 -13.85
C VAL A 148 -2.19 -4.95 -13.28
N ARG A 149 -2.51 -5.56 -12.13
CA ARG A 149 -3.81 -5.40 -11.45
C ARG A 149 -4.06 -3.94 -11.06
N MET A 150 -3.06 -3.32 -10.46
CA MET A 150 -3.00 -1.91 -10.10
C MET A 150 -3.28 -1.01 -11.31
N MET A 151 -2.65 -1.29 -12.46
CA MET A 151 -2.93 -0.58 -13.71
C MET A 151 -4.38 -0.73 -14.19
N LEU A 152 -4.97 -1.92 -14.08
CA LEU A 152 -6.38 -2.14 -14.44
C LEU A 152 -7.31 -1.30 -13.56
N VAL A 153 -7.10 -1.27 -12.24
CA VAL A 153 -7.92 -0.45 -11.33
C VAL A 153 -7.76 1.04 -11.64
N ALA A 154 -6.52 1.50 -11.85
CA ALA A 154 -6.23 2.90 -12.15
C ALA A 154 -6.93 3.38 -13.43
N VAL A 155 -6.81 2.61 -14.52
CA VAL A 155 -7.49 2.95 -15.78
C VAL A 155 -9.01 2.92 -15.62
N TYR A 156 -9.55 1.96 -14.88
CA TYR A 156 -10.98 1.90 -14.59
C TYR A 156 -11.46 3.18 -13.87
N LEU A 157 -10.80 3.57 -12.77
CA LEU A 157 -11.18 4.73 -11.98
C LEU A 157 -11.09 6.03 -12.79
N ALA A 158 -10.00 6.22 -13.55
CA ALA A 158 -9.83 7.38 -14.40
C ALA A 158 -10.89 7.45 -15.51
N THR A 159 -11.18 6.31 -16.16
CA THR A 159 -12.23 6.25 -17.20
C THR A 159 -13.61 6.57 -16.62
N LYS A 160 -13.93 6.07 -15.42
CA LYS A 160 -15.17 6.41 -14.71
C LYS A 160 -15.25 7.87 -14.29
N SER A 161 -14.08 8.48 -14.04
CA SER A 161 -13.93 9.91 -13.76
C SER A 161 -13.93 10.78 -15.03
N GLY A 162 -14.18 10.19 -16.21
CA GLY A 162 -14.32 10.90 -17.48
C GLY A 162 -13.01 11.13 -18.24
N TRP A 163 -11.90 10.51 -17.84
CA TRP A 163 -10.63 10.63 -18.56
C TRP A 163 -10.70 9.92 -19.92
N THR A 164 -10.09 10.54 -20.91
CA THR A 164 -9.93 9.95 -22.24
C THR A 164 -8.87 8.85 -22.21
N GLU A 165 -8.92 7.94 -23.19
CA GLU A 165 -7.90 6.89 -23.36
C GLU A 165 -6.48 7.47 -23.39
N ARG A 166 -6.30 8.62 -24.05
CA ARG A 166 -5.02 9.32 -24.16
C ARG A 166 -4.52 9.84 -22.81
N GLU A 167 -5.41 10.34 -21.97
CA GLU A 167 -5.08 10.80 -20.60
C GLU A 167 -4.76 9.61 -19.69
N CYS A 168 -5.33 8.44 -19.94
CA CYS A 168 -5.03 7.22 -19.21
C CYS A 168 -3.67 6.59 -19.57
N VAL A 169 -3.03 6.93 -20.70
CA VAL A 169 -1.71 6.38 -21.08
C VAL A 169 -0.60 6.67 -20.06
N PRO A 170 -0.36 7.93 -19.64
CA PRO A 170 0.63 8.21 -18.59
C PRO A 170 0.23 7.59 -17.24
N LEU A 171 -1.07 7.49 -16.94
CA LEU A 171 -1.55 6.83 -15.73
C LEU A 171 -1.26 5.32 -15.73
N ALA A 172 -1.54 4.63 -16.84
CA ALA A 172 -1.20 3.22 -16.99
C ALA A 172 0.32 2.98 -16.88
N THR A 173 1.12 3.92 -17.40
CA THR A 173 2.58 3.88 -17.24
C THR A 173 2.98 4.04 -15.77
N ALA A 174 2.42 5.01 -15.05
CA ALA A 174 2.70 5.22 -13.64
C ALA A 174 2.31 3.99 -12.80
N ALA A 175 1.12 3.43 -13.04
CA ALA A 175 0.64 2.25 -12.33
C ALA A 175 1.46 0.99 -12.62
N LEU A 176 2.06 0.83 -13.81
CA LEU A 176 2.97 -0.30 -14.08
C LEU A 176 4.35 -0.15 -13.41
N LEU A 177 4.73 1.09 -13.05
CA LEU A 177 6.07 1.41 -12.55
C LEU A 177 6.11 1.79 -11.07
N HIS A 178 4.95 1.93 -10.41
CA HIS A 178 4.84 2.45 -9.04
C HIS A 178 5.78 1.72 -8.06
N ASP A 179 5.91 0.41 -8.22
CA ASP A 179 6.68 -0.47 -7.34
C ASP A 179 7.95 -1.07 -7.95
N VAL A 180 8.43 -0.54 -9.08
CA VAL A 180 9.71 -1.00 -9.65
C VAL A 180 10.89 -0.74 -8.68
N GLY A 181 10.69 0.16 -7.72
CA GLY A 181 11.62 0.45 -6.62
C GLY A 181 11.77 -0.71 -5.61
N VAL A 182 10.74 -1.55 -5.43
CA VAL A 182 10.76 -2.67 -4.46
C VAL A 182 11.88 -3.66 -4.76
N MET A 183 12.23 -3.87 -6.04
CA MET A 183 13.36 -4.73 -6.42
C MET A 183 14.73 -4.25 -5.89
N HIS A 184 14.83 -3.03 -5.37
CA HIS A 184 16.04 -2.45 -4.82
C HIS A 184 16.09 -2.56 -3.28
N MET A 185 14.98 -2.98 -2.65
CA MET A 185 14.88 -3.15 -1.20
C MET A 185 15.47 -4.48 -0.73
N ASP A 186 15.75 -4.57 0.59
CA ASP A 186 16.18 -5.82 1.21
C ASP A 186 15.04 -6.87 1.20
N PRO A 187 15.24 -8.08 0.65
CA PRO A 187 14.20 -9.11 0.63
C PRO A 187 13.60 -9.46 1.99
N VAL A 188 14.27 -9.11 3.09
CA VAL A 188 13.77 -9.29 4.46
C VAL A 188 12.43 -8.59 4.73
N TRP A 189 12.05 -7.57 3.95
CA TRP A 189 10.75 -6.89 4.06
C TRP A 189 9.56 -7.75 3.63
N HIS A 190 9.77 -8.69 2.70
CA HIS A 190 8.72 -9.60 2.26
C HIS A 190 8.39 -10.69 3.30
N ASP A 191 9.12 -10.77 4.42
CA ASP A 191 8.88 -11.78 5.46
C ASP A 191 7.76 -11.32 6.42
N PRO A 192 6.58 -11.97 6.42
CA PRO A 192 5.48 -11.60 7.31
C PRO A 192 5.81 -11.74 8.80
N ALA A 193 6.87 -12.47 9.16
CA ALA A 193 7.35 -12.62 10.53
C ALA A 193 8.20 -11.42 11.00
N ASN A 194 8.74 -10.62 10.08
CA ASN A 194 9.49 -9.40 10.41
C ASN A 194 8.54 -8.21 10.51
N ARG A 195 7.78 -8.14 11.62
CA ARG A 195 7.01 -6.93 11.95
C ARG A 195 7.95 -5.74 12.00
N VAL A 196 7.63 -4.72 11.20
CA VAL A 196 8.46 -3.53 11.04
C VAL A 196 8.48 -2.72 12.33
N THR A 197 9.54 -2.91 13.12
CA THR A 197 9.80 -2.12 14.33
C THR A 197 10.83 -1.04 14.03
N GLY A 198 10.56 0.19 14.45
CA GLY A 198 11.52 1.30 14.49
C GLY A 198 12.21 1.63 13.15
N ALA A 199 13.50 1.31 13.05
CA ALA A 199 14.39 1.68 11.94
C ALA A 199 13.91 1.18 10.55
N GLY A 200 13.05 0.18 10.52
CA GLY A 200 12.52 -0.38 9.28
C GLY A 200 11.53 0.51 8.51
N ARG A 201 10.88 1.45 9.21
CA ARG A 201 9.96 2.41 8.59
C ARG A 201 10.65 3.34 7.59
N LYS A 202 11.98 3.46 7.65
CA LYS A 202 12.78 4.21 6.67
C LYS A 202 12.82 3.52 5.31
N GLN A 203 12.72 2.19 5.24
CA GLN A 203 12.80 1.46 3.96
C GLN A 203 11.50 1.54 3.17
N LEU A 204 10.35 1.68 3.82
CA LEU A 204 9.06 1.95 3.16
C LEU A 204 9.04 3.29 2.41
N LEU A 205 9.89 4.24 2.81
CA LEU A 205 10.05 5.51 2.09
C LEU A 205 10.92 5.36 0.84
N VAL A 206 11.69 4.28 0.73
CA VAL A 206 12.71 4.11 -0.31
C VAL A 206 12.08 3.70 -1.63
N HIS A 207 11.13 2.76 -1.66
CA HIS A 207 10.61 2.25 -2.93
C HIS A 207 9.87 3.29 -3.78
N PRO A 208 9.02 4.19 -3.24
CA PRO A 208 8.33 5.16 -4.08
C PRO A 208 9.33 6.19 -4.63
N VAL A 209 10.36 6.51 -3.84
CA VAL A 209 11.46 7.40 -4.26
C VAL A 209 12.30 6.74 -5.34
N MET A 210 12.68 5.47 -5.18
CA MET A 210 13.46 4.72 -6.16
C MET A 210 12.68 4.49 -7.45
N ALA A 211 11.41 4.13 -7.36
CA ALA A 211 10.53 3.99 -8.52
C ALA A 211 10.39 5.32 -9.28
N MET A 212 10.23 6.43 -8.56
CA MET A 212 10.20 7.77 -9.14
C MET A 212 11.51 8.12 -9.85
N LEU A 213 12.66 7.82 -9.24
CA LEU A 213 13.97 8.06 -9.86
C LEU A 213 14.18 7.22 -11.13
N ILE A 214 13.87 5.92 -11.07
CA ILE A 214 13.95 5.01 -12.23
C ILE A 214 13.07 5.50 -13.38
N THR A 215 11.87 5.98 -13.05
CA THR A 215 10.92 6.55 -14.01
C THR A 215 11.44 7.86 -14.61
N ARG A 216 11.95 8.77 -13.77
CA ARG A 216 12.53 10.06 -14.17
C ARG A 216 13.68 9.90 -15.15
N GLU A 217 14.58 8.96 -14.87
CA GLU A 217 15.79 8.74 -15.66
C GLU A 217 15.50 8.43 -17.13
N GLN A 218 14.35 7.83 -17.44
CA GLN A 218 13.99 7.51 -18.82
C GLN A 218 13.82 8.75 -19.70
N SER A 219 13.54 9.93 -19.11
CA SER A 219 13.41 11.22 -19.82
C SER A 219 12.41 11.25 -20.99
N ILE A 220 11.56 10.23 -21.13
CA ILE A 220 10.52 10.11 -22.16
C ILE A 220 9.10 10.27 -21.62
N TYR A 221 8.92 10.10 -20.31
CA TYR A 221 7.63 10.21 -19.65
C TYR A 221 7.35 11.65 -19.22
N PRO A 222 6.09 12.11 -19.24
CA PRO A 222 5.76 13.41 -18.68
C PRO A 222 5.98 13.39 -17.17
N ARG A 223 6.32 14.56 -16.59
CA ARG A 223 6.62 14.72 -15.17
C ARG A 223 5.48 14.23 -14.24
N SER A 224 4.25 14.22 -14.73
CA SER A 224 3.10 13.69 -13.99
C SER A 224 3.23 12.20 -13.67
N VAL A 225 3.96 11.41 -14.48
CA VAL A 225 4.18 9.97 -14.23
C VAL A 225 5.09 9.78 -13.02
N GLU A 226 6.28 10.42 -13.00
CA GLU A 226 7.20 10.32 -11.87
C GLU A 226 6.60 10.87 -10.58
N GLN A 227 5.75 11.92 -10.69
CA GLN A 227 5.06 12.49 -9.54
C GLN A 227 4.03 11.52 -8.98
N ALA A 228 3.21 10.90 -9.83
CA ALA A 228 2.18 9.97 -9.40
C ALA A 228 2.79 8.67 -8.81
N VAL A 229 3.90 8.20 -9.40
CA VAL A 229 4.72 7.12 -8.83
C VAL A 229 5.25 7.48 -7.44
N LEU A 230 5.63 8.74 -7.18
CA LEU A 230 6.06 9.13 -5.84
C LEU A 230 4.90 9.22 -4.84
N GLU A 231 3.68 9.46 -5.32
CA GLU A 231 2.51 9.80 -4.52
C GLU A 231 1.58 8.62 -4.20
N HIS A 232 1.84 7.41 -4.72
CA HIS A 232 0.89 6.30 -4.62
C HIS A 232 0.61 5.79 -3.19
N HIS A 233 1.44 6.15 -2.21
CA HIS A 233 1.18 5.89 -0.78
C HIS A 233 0.86 7.15 0.04
N GLU A 234 0.64 8.31 -0.60
CA GLU A 234 0.14 9.49 0.09
C GLU A 234 -1.32 9.29 0.49
N CYS A 235 -1.79 9.88 1.59
CA CYS A 235 -3.18 9.76 2.02
C CYS A 235 -3.83 11.14 2.04
N MET A 236 -5.12 11.24 1.70
CA MET A 236 -5.83 12.53 1.63
C MET A 236 -5.82 13.31 2.96
N ASP A 237 -5.64 12.63 4.11
CA ASP A 237 -5.52 13.23 5.44
C ASP A 237 -4.08 13.60 5.87
N GLY A 238 -3.08 13.32 5.02
CA GLY A 238 -1.66 13.55 5.28
C GLY A 238 -1.00 12.51 6.18
N SER A 239 -1.65 11.37 6.42
CA SER A 239 -1.04 10.24 7.13
C SER A 239 -0.16 9.35 6.25
N GLY A 240 -0.17 9.56 4.94
CA GLY A 240 0.60 8.80 3.97
C GLY A 240 2.05 9.27 3.84
N TYR A 241 2.74 8.72 2.84
CA TYR A 241 4.17 8.91 2.65
C TYR A 241 4.52 8.89 1.14
N PRO A 242 5.71 9.37 0.72
CA PRO A 242 6.85 9.83 1.52
C PRO A 242 6.84 11.30 1.93
N ARG A 243 5.95 12.14 1.39
CA ARG A 243 5.92 13.59 1.66
C ARG A 243 4.83 14.02 2.64
N GLY A 244 3.83 13.18 2.91
CA GLY A 244 2.75 13.49 3.85
C GLY A 244 1.80 14.56 3.32
N LEU A 245 1.53 14.54 2.01
CA LEU A 245 0.68 15.50 1.30
C LEU A 245 -0.78 15.38 1.74
N ARG A 246 -1.54 16.49 1.68
CA ARG A 246 -2.96 16.51 2.08
C ARG A 246 -3.87 16.93 0.92
N GLY A 247 -4.98 16.22 0.77
CA GLY A 247 -6.04 16.56 -0.18
C GLY A 247 -5.50 16.87 -1.59
N GLU A 248 -5.79 18.08 -2.08
CA GLU A 248 -5.41 18.55 -3.42
C GLU A 248 -3.91 18.77 -3.63
N GLU A 249 -3.08 18.67 -2.59
CA GLU A 249 -1.62 18.63 -2.77
C GLU A 249 -1.16 17.36 -3.49
N ILE A 250 -1.95 16.27 -3.37
CA ILE A 250 -1.74 15.02 -4.11
C ILE A 250 -2.28 15.22 -5.53
N SER A 251 -1.46 14.93 -6.54
CA SER A 251 -1.86 15.09 -7.94
C SER A 251 -3.07 14.20 -8.30
N PRO A 252 -3.87 14.56 -9.31
CA PRO A 252 -4.99 13.72 -9.74
C PRO A 252 -4.59 12.29 -10.09
N MET A 253 -3.42 12.10 -10.71
CA MET A 253 -2.87 10.76 -10.96
C MET A 253 -2.47 10.07 -9.65
N GLY A 254 -1.79 10.77 -8.73
CA GLY A 254 -1.42 10.23 -7.41
C GLY A 254 -2.64 9.78 -6.60
N GLN A 255 -3.73 10.56 -6.62
CA GLN A 255 -5.01 10.19 -5.99
C GLN A 255 -5.62 8.92 -6.59
N VAL A 256 -5.53 8.76 -7.92
CA VAL A 256 -5.97 7.53 -8.59
C VAL A 256 -5.10 6.35 -8.20
N LEU A 257 -3.77 6.49 -8.20
CA LEU A 257 -2.89 5.42 -7.75
C LEU A 257 -3.14 5.06 -6.27
N LEU A 258 -3.23 6.03 -5.36
CA LEU A 258 -3.54 5.80 -3.95
C LEU A 258 -4.73 4.85 -3.73
N LEU A 259 -5.87 5.12 -4.38
CA LEU A 259 -7.02 4.24 -4.23
C LEU A 259 -6.80 2.90 -4.94
N SER A 260 -6.17 2.93 -6.13
CA SER A 260 -5.94 1.72 -6.91
C SER A 260 -5.05 0.71 -6.18
N GLU A 261 -4.05 1.22 -5.46
CA GLU A 261 -3.08 0.48 -4.67
C GLU A 261 -3.80 -0.36 -3.61
N VAL A 262 -4.57 0.35 -2.78
CA VAL A 262 -5.36 -0.26 -1.71
C VAL A 262 -6.38 -1.26 -2.24
N VAL A 263 -7.01 -0.99 -3.38
CA VAL A 263 -7.96 -1.92 -3.99
C VAL A 263 -7.24 -3.19 -4.49
N ALA A 264 -6.11 -3.05 -5.18
CA ALA A 264 -5.34 -4.18 -5.71
C ALA A 264 -4.79 -5.06 -4.57
N ALA A 265 -4.10 -4.47 -3.60
CA ALA A 265 -3.52 -5.16 -2.46
C ALA A 265 -4.57 -5.91 -1.61
N PHE A 266 -5.79 -5.35 -1.43
CA PHE A 266 -6.86 -6.04 -0.70
C PHE A 266 -7.31 -7.33 -1.38
N PHE A 267 -7.40 -7.34 -2.72
CA PHE A 267 -7.81 -8.52 -3.49
C PHE A 267 -6.70 -9.56 -3.65
N GLU A 268 -5.45 -9.20 -3.38
CA GLU A 268 -4.32 -10.12 -3.31
C GLU A 268 -4.22 -10.81 -1.94
N LYS A 269 -4.46 -10.03 -0.89
CA LYS A 269 -4.31 -10.47 0.50
C LYS A 269 -5.48 -11.30 1.00
N TYR A 270 -6.70 -10.96 0.59
CA TYR A 270 -7.91 -11.62 1.08
C TYR A 270 -8.55 -12.48 -0.01
N ALA A 271 -9.17 -13.58 0.41
CA ALA A 271 -10.00 -14.38 -0.47
C ALA A 271 -11.13 -13.53 -1.08
N LYS A 272 -11.49 -13.84 -2.32
CA LYS A 272 -12.33 -13.04 -3.23
C LYS A 272 -13.54 -12.38 -2.57
N GLU A 273 -14.43 -13.15 -1.96
CA GLU A 273 -15.66 -12.66 -1.34
C GLU A 273 -15.36 -11.80 -0.10
N ALA A 274 -14.37 -12.21 0.70
CA ALA A 274 -13.93 -11.48 1.89
C ALA A 274 -13.22 -10.15 1.53
N ALA A 275 -12.52 -10.09 0.40
CA ALA A 275 -11.80 -8.91 -0.06
C ALA A 275 -12.77 -7.75 -0.32
N ALA A 276 -13.84 -7.99 -1.07
CA ALA A 276 -14.82 -6.96 -1.43
C ALA A 276 -15.56 -6.38 -0.21
N GLN A 277 -15.98 -7.24 0.71
CA GLN A 277 -16.65 -6.85 1.95
C GLN A 277 -15.72 -6.03 2.86
N ARG A 278 -14.50 -6.54 3.10
CA ARG A 278 -13.50 -5.85 3.94
C ARG A 278 -13.09 -4.51 3.34
N LEU A 279 -12.87 -4.46 2.03
CA LEU A 279 -12.53 -3.22 1.33
C LEU A 279 -13.68 -2.20 1.42
N THR A 280 -14.92 -2.64 1.23
CA THR A 280 -16.11 -1.75 1.37
C THR A 280 -16.15 -1.10 2.75
N LEU A 281 -15.98 -1.89 3.81
CA LEU A 281 -15.99 -1.39 5.18
C LEU A 281 -14.79 -0.49 5.47
N MET A 282 -13.60 -0.88 5.01
CA MET A 282 -12.40 -0.09 5.20
C MET A 282 -12.53 1.28 4.53
N LEU A 283 -13.06 1.34 3.29
CA LEU A 283 -13.28 2.60 2.58
C LEU A 283 -14.33 3.48 3.28
N LYS A 284 -15.41 2.89 3.82
CA LYS A 284 -16.41 3.62 4.62
C LYS A 284 -15.80 4.18 5.91
N LEU A 285 -15.04 3.37 6.64
CA LEU A 285 -14.45 3.76 7.92
C LEU A 285 -13.32 4.78 7.75
N ASN A 286 -12.59 4.74 6.64
CA ASN A 286 -11.44 5.59 6.36
C ASN A 286 -11.73 6.63 5.27
N HIS A 287 -12.97 7.12 5.17
CA HIS A 287 -13.40 8.04 4.11
C HIS A 287 -12.54 9.32 3.99
N ARG A 288 -11.83 9.73 5.04
CA ARG A 288 -10.90 10.89 5.01
C ARG A 288 -9.55 10.60 4.38
N LYS A 289 -9.15 9.33 4.27
CA LYS A 289 -7.86 8.91 3.69
C LYS A 289 -7.91 8.80 2.17
N PHE A 290 -9.10 8.65 1.59
CA PHE A 290 -9.27 8.34 0.18
C PHE A 290 -10.09 9.41 -0.56
N PRO A 291 -9.86 9.60 -1.87
CA PRO A 291 -10.63 10.55 -2.67
C PRO A 291 -12.09 10.10 -2.82
N ALA A 292 -13.03 10.86 -2.27
CA ALA A 292 -14.44 10.47 -2.19
C ALA A 292 -15.08 10.18 -3.56
N GLU A 293 -14.73 10.96 -4.59
CA GLU A 293 -15.24 10.76 -5.96
C GLU A 293 -14.78 9.43 -6.55
N LEU A 294 -13.52 9.05 -6.33
CA LEU A 294 -12.98 7.77 -6.80
C LEU A 294 -13.57 6.59 -6.00
N VAL A 295 -13.76 6.75 -4.69
CA VAL A 295 -14.42 5.74 -3.85
C VAL A 295 -15.85 5.49 -4.33
N ALA A 296 -16.58 6.53 -4.73
CA ALA A 296 -17.93 6.39 -5.30
C ALA A 296 -17.95 5.58 -6.60
N HIS A 297 -16.84 5.53 -7.36
CA HIS A 297 -16.72 4.69 -8.55
C HIS A 297 -16.46 3.22 -8.23
N ILE A 298 -15.70 2.91 -7.17
CA ILE A 298 -15.35 1.53 -6.84
C ILE A 298 -16.40 0.83 -5.97
N LEU A 299 -17.10 1.54 -5.09
CA LEU A 299 -18.09 0.93 -4.18
C LEU A 299 -19.15 0.07 -4.89
N PRO A 300 -19.75 0.50 -6.03
CA PRO A 300 -20.69 -0.35 -6.76
C PRO A 300 -20.07 -1.66 -7.26
N VAL A 301 -18.77 -1.66 -7.62
CA VAL A 301 -18.05 -2.87 -8.07
C VAL A 301 -17.93 -3.88 -6.92
N LEU A 302 -17.74 -3.40 -5.69
CA LEU A 302 -17.55 -4.24 -4.50
C LEU A 302 -18.86 -4.82 -3.96
N GLN A 303 -19.99 -4.18 -4.24
CA GLN A 303 -21.30 -4.56 -3.71
C GLN A 303 -22.00 -5.70 -4.48
N ILE A 304 -21.51 -6.07 -5.67
CA ILE A 304 -22.25 -6.93 -6.61
C ILE A 304 -22.19 -8.44 -6.25
N ARG A 305 -21.45 -8.83 -5.20
CA ARG A 305 -21.47 -10.20 -4.62
C ARG A 305 -21.29 -10.22 -3.10
N THR A 306 -22.10 -9.48 -2.35
CA THR A 306 -22.33 -9.78 -0.93
C THR A 306 -23.22 -11.01 -0.82
N LEU A 307 -22.68 -12.21 -1.08
CA LEU A 307 -23.34 -13.47 -0.78
C LEU A 307 -22.32 -14.39 -0.10
N GLN A 308 -22.55 -14.57 1.20
CA GLN A 308 -21.91 -15.50 2.14
C GLN A 308 -20.44 -15.21 2.51
N SER A 309 -20.23 -14.78 3.76
CA SER A 309 -18.91 -14.79 4.40
C SER A 309 -18.52 -16.23 4.73
N ASP A 310 -17.34 -16.68 4.27
CA ASP A 310 -16.75 -17.98 4.64
C ASP A 310 -16.22 -18.03 6.09
N VAL A 311 -16.20 -16.89 6.80
CA VAL A 311 -15.83 -16.85 8.22
C VAL A 311 -17.11 -17.03 9.05
N PRO A 312 -17.26 -18.12 9.81
CA PRO A 312 -18.34 -18.25 10.77
C PRO A 312 -18.12 -17.20 11.86
N VAL A 313 -18.85 -16.10 11.78
CA VAL A 313 -18.97 -15.10 12.84
C VAL A 313 -20.03 -15.63 13.80
N THR A 314 -19.65 -15.93 15.04
CA THR A 314 -20.64 -16.28 16.06
C THR A 314 -21.20 -15.02 16.72
N GLN A 315 -22.43 -15.09 17.22
CA GLN A 315 -23.02 -13.99 17.98
C GLN A 315 -22.14 -13.60 19.20
N GLU A 316 -21.52 -14.59 19.84
CA GLU A 316 -20.61 -14.39 20.96
C GLU A 316 -19.37 -13.59 20.57
N ASP A 317 -18.84 -13.78 19.36
CA ASP A 317 -17.70 -13.03 18.84
C ASP A 317 -18.02 -11.54 18.64
N VAL A 318 -19.24 -11.24 18.17
CA VAL A 318 -19.71 -9.87 17.98
C VAL A 318 -19.99 -9.21 19.33
N GLU A 319 -20.65 -9.90 20.24
CA GLU A 319 -20.92 -9.41 21.61
C GLU A 319 -19.63 -9.03 22.35
N ARG A 320 -18.60 -9.90 22.31
CA ARG A 320 -17.29 -9.60 22.92
C ARG A 320 -16.61 -8.39 22.29
N THR A 321 -16.68 -8.27 20.97
CA THR A 321 -16.11 -7.14 20.22
C THR A 321 -16.78 -5.83 20.61
N VAL A 322 -18.10 -5.82 20.68
CA VAL A 322 -18.91 -4.66 21.09
C VAL A 322 -18.65 -4.29 22.55
N GLU A 323 -18.55 -5.27 23.45
CA GLU A 323 -18.27 -5.05 24.87
C GLU A 323 -16.89 -4.41 25.09
N LEU A 324 -15.86 -4.86 24.36
CA LEU A 324 -14.53 -4.27 24.44
C LEU A 324 -14.53 -2.84 23.95
N LEU A 325 -15.11 -2.57 22.77
CA LEU A 325 -15.19 -1.20 22.23
C LEU A 325 -15.93 -0.28 23.20
N SER A 326 -17.10 -0.70 23.69
CA SER A 326 -17.89 0.06 24.68
C SER A 326 -17.09 0.34 25.94
N SER A 327 -16.36 -0.66 26.45
CA SER A 327 -15.49 -0.51 27.61
C SER A 327 -14.33 0.45 27.35
N ALA A 328 -13.69 0.38 26.18
CA ALA A 328 -12.57 1.24 25.84
C ALA A 328 -12.99 2.73 25.76
N PHE A 329 -14.12 3.02 25.12
CA PHE A 329 -14.66 4.39 25.09
C PHE A 329 -15.10 4.86 26.47
N GLY A 330 -15.84 4.02 27.21
CA GLY A 330 -16.34 4.38 28.54
C GLY A 330 -15.22 4.54 29.59
N ASP A 331 -14.16 3.75 29.51
CA ASP A 331 -12.97 3.91 30.36
C ASP A 331 -12.29 5.25 30.08
N TRP A 332 -12.12 5.61 28.81
CA TRP A 332 -11.50 6.89 28.44
C TRP A 332 -12.30 8.08 28.96
N GLU A 333 -13.62 8.08 28.76
CA GLU A 333 -14.52 9.13 29.28
C GLU A 333 -14.40 9.28 30.79
N ARG A 334 -14.35 8.15 31.53
CA ARG A 334 -14.19 8.16 32.99
C ARG A 334 -12.82 8.70 33.42
N HIS A 335 -11.74 8.29 32.77
CA HIS A 335 -10.39 8.74 33.11
C HIS A 335 -10.15 10.21 32.74
N CYS A 336 -10.88 10.75 31.77
CA CYS A 336 -10.73 12.14 31.32
C CYS A 336 -11.70 13.13 31.96
N ALA A 337 -12.73 12.65 32.68
CA ALA A 337 -13.78 13.50 33.25
C ALA A 337 -13.25 14.64 34.12
N ASP A 338 -12.16 14.39 34.85
CA ASP A 338 -11.55 15.34 35.79
C ASP A 338 -10.32 16.08 35.24
N LEU A 339 -9.97 15.85 33.96
CA LEU A 339 -8.79 16.48 33.36
C LEU A 339 -9.05 17.96 32.99
N PRO A 340 -8.08 18.86 33.22
CA PRO A 340 -8.20 20.24 32.81
C PRO A 340 -8.25 20.34 31.26
N PRO A 341 -9.03 21.27 30.67
CA PRO A 341 -9.16 21.38 29.21
C PRO A 341 -7.83 21.54 28.46
N GLN A 342 -6.82 22.13 29.10
CA GLN A 342 -5.49 22.29 28.52
C GLN A 342 -4.78 20.95 28.25
N ALA A 343 -5.10 19.89 29.01
CA ALA A 343 -4.52 18.56 28.84
C ALA A 343 -5.01 17.85 27.57
N LEU A 344 -5.99 18.41 26.86
CA LEU A 344 -6.59 17.83 25.65
C LEU A 344 -6.32 18.65 24.37
N GLN A 345 -5.55 19.74 24.45
CA GLN A 345 -5.42 20.71 23.36
C GLN A 345 -4.22 20.50 22.44
N HIS A 346 -3.14 19.84 22.91
CA HIS A 346 -1.88 19.74 22.17
C HIS A 346 -1.51 18.28 21.83
N PRO A 347 -2.13 17.66 20.81
CA PRO A 347 -1.90 16.25 20.44
C PRO A 347 -0.46 15.89 20.06
N SER A 348 0.35 16.87 19.66
CA SER A 348 1.76 16.66 19.32
C SER A 348 2.66 16.52 20.55
N GLU A 349 2.22 17.03 21.70
CA GLU A 349 3.04 17.18 22.90
C GLU A 349 2.51 16.33 24.07
N GLN A 350 1.19 16.17 24.17
CA GLN A 350 0.52 15.48 25.27
C GLN A 350 -0.15 14.19 24.79
N ALA A 351 0.10 13.09 25.50
CA ALA A 351 -0.50 11.79 25.19
C ALA A 351 -2.03 11.85 25.31
N SER A 352 -2.56 12.53 26.33
CA SER A 352 -4.00 12.66 26.57
C SER A 352 -4.75 13.36 25.43
N ALA A 353 -4.17 14.44 24.90
CA ALA A 353 -4.72 15.15 23.75
C ALA A 353 -4.72 14.29 22.47
N LEU A 354 -3.68 13.48 22.26
CA LEU A 354 -3.61 12.55 21.13
C LEU A 354 -4.67 11.45 21.25
N VAL A 355 -4.79 10.82 22.42
CA VAL A 355 -5.79 9.76 22.66
C VAL A 355 -7.20 10.29 22.47
N ALA A 356 -7.53 11.45 23.06
CA ALA A 356 -8.82 12.09 22.85
C ALA A 356 -9.12 12.36 21.37
N GLN A 357 -8.14 12.90 20.62
CA GLN A 357 -8.30 13.16 19.20
C GLN A 357 -8.55 11.87 18.39
N ARG A 358 -7.77 10.81 18.66
CA ARG A 358 -7.86 9.54 17.93
C ARG A 358 -9.14 8.77 18.26
N LEU A 359 -9.54 8.74 19.52
CA LEU A 359 -10.80 8.12 19.94
C LEU A 359 -12.01 8.90 19.44
N ALA A 360 -11.99 10.24 19.47
CA ALA A 360 -13.07 11.04 18.89
C ALA A 360 -13.20 10.81 17.38
N ALA A 361 -12.07 10.66 16.67
CA ALA A 361 -12.07 10.30 15.26
C ALA A 361 -12.66 8.90 15.03
N LEU A 362 -12.24 7.90 15.81
CA LEU A 362 -12.77 6.54 15.72
C LEU A 362 -14.28 6.48 16.03
N GLN A 363 -14.74 7.17 17.07
CA GLN A 363 -16.15 7.26 17.44
C GLN A 363 -16.99 7.92 16.35
N LYS A 364 -16.48 9.02 15.77
CA LYS A 364 -17.14 9.69 14.64
C LYS A 364 -17.23 8.78 13.42
N THR A 365 -16.14 8.09 13.08
CA THR A 365 -16.09 7.11 11.99
C THR A 365 -17.11 6.00 12.19
N LEU A 366 -17.20 5.45 13.40
CA LEU A 366 -18.17 4.42 13.76
C LEU A 366 -19.61 4.92 13.67
N PHE A 367 -19.86 6.15 14.11
CA PHE A 367 -21.16 6.81 13.96
C PHE A 367 -21.57 7.00 12.50
N GLU A 368 -20.65 7.48 11.64
CA GLU A 368 -20.89 7.68 10.20
C GLU A 368 -21.07 6.35 9.45
N ALA A 369 -20.49 5.26 9.95
CA ALA A 369 -20.74 3.90 9.47
C ALA A 369 -22.05 3.29 9.98
N GLY A 370 -22.88 4.03 10.72
CA GLY A 370 -24.16 3.56 11.26
C GLY A 370 -24.03 2.65 12.49
N SER A 371 -22.85 2.60 13.12
CA SER A 371 -22.49 1.69 14.21
C SER A 371 -21.96 2.45 15.42
N HIS A 372 -22.80 3.26 16.06
CA HIS A 372 -22.38 4.07 17.21
C HIS A 372 -21.91 3.19 18.39
N PRO A 373 -20.72 3.42 18.98
CA PRO A 373 -20.15 2.53 20.01
C PRO A 373 -21.07 2.26 21.20
N LEU A 374 -21.78 3.28 21.68
CA LEU A 374 -22.71 3.16 22.81
C LEU A 374 -24.10 2.58 22.41
N GLN A 375 -24.37 2.39 21.13
CA GLN A 375 -25.62 1.80 20.61
C GLN A 375 -25.40 0.42 19.98
N LEU A 376 -24.16 0.00 19.75
CA LEU A 376 -23.82 -1.32 19.20
C LEU A 376 -24.44 -2.47 20.04
N ALA A 377 -24.52 -2.31 21.36
CA ALA A 377 -25.19 -3.28 22.25
C ALA A 377 -26.72 -3.34 22.06
N GLU A 378 -27.35 -2.21 21.71
CA GLU A 378 -28.78 -2.15 21.39
C GLU A 378 -29.05 -2.71 19.98
N VAL A 379 -28.15 -2.44 19.03
CA VAL A 379 -28.22 -2.96 17.65
C VAL A 379 -28.13 -4.49 17.64
N LEU A 380 -27.30 -5.11 18.50
CA LEU A 380 -27.22 -6.57 18.63
C LEU A 380 -28.55 -7.23 18.99
N GLN A 381 -29.41 -6.56 19.76
CA GLN A 381 -30.75 -7.07 20.10
C GLN A 381 -31.68 -7.08 18.89
N HIS A 382 -31.46 -6.17 17.94
CA HIS A 382 -32.28 -6.02 16.73
C HIS A 382 -31.79 -6.88 15.55
N LEU A 383 -30.55 -7.38 15.61
CA LEU A 383 -29.93 -8.24 14.60
C LEU A 383 -30.15 -9.74 14.83
N GLN A 384 -31.00 -10.12 15.80
CA GLN A 384 -31.30 -11.54 16.07
C GLN A 384 -31.93 -12.22 14.84
N GLY A 385 -31.17 -13.10 14.20
CA GLY A 385 -31.58 -13.83 12.99
C GLY A 385 -31.19 -13.17 11.66
N ASP A 386 -30.51 -12.02 11.71
CA ASP A 386 -29.92 -11.35 10.54
C ASP A 386 -28.42 -11.68 10.43
N GLU A 387 -28.12 -12.79 9.76
CA GLU A 387 -26.73 -13.25 9.56
C GLU A 387 -25.88 -12.20 8.81
N GLU A 388 -26.49 -11.42 7.91
CA GLU A 388 -25.78 -10.41 7.12
C GLU A 388 -25.39 -9.21 7.98
N GLY A 389 -26.33 -8.68 8.76
CA GLY A 389 -26.06 -7.60 9.71
C GLY A 389 -25.05 -8.01 10.78
N MET A 390 -25.08 -9.26 11.24
CA MET A 390 -24.10 -9.78 12.20
C MET A 390 -22.68 -9.84 11.63
N VAL A 391 -22.51 -10.22 10.37
CA VAL A 391 -21.20 -10.19 9.69
C VAL A 391 -20.73 -8.74 9.49
N GLU A 392 -21.61 -7.82 9.12
CA GLU A 392 -21.25 -6.40 8.95
C GLU A 392 -20.76 -5.79 10.27
N VAL A 393 -21.50 -5.99 11.36
CA VAL A 393 -21.09 -5.52 12.70
C VAL A 393 -19.80 -6.18 13.17
N ALA A 394 -19.61 -7.48 12.90
CA ALA A 394 -18.38 -8.17 13.27
C ALA A 394 -17.15 -7.61 12.54
N LEU A 395 -17.26 -7.36 11.24
CA LEU A 395 -16.16 -6.79 10.46
C LEU A 395 -15.86 -5.34 10.86
N LEU A 396 -16.90 -4.52 11.08
CA LEU A 396 -16.78 -3.16 11.61
C LEU A 396 -16.09 -3.15 12.98
N GLY A 397 -16.53 -4.05 13.86
CA GLY A 397 -15.96 -4.21 15.18
C GLY A 397 -14.49 -4.63 15.14
N ARG A 398 -14.12 -5.56 14.25
CA ARG A 398 -12.72 -5.98 14.05
C ARG A 398 -11.81 -4.85 13.60
N GLU A 399 -12.24 -4.07 12.63
CA GLU A 399 -11.45 -2.91 12.15
C GLU A 399 -11.33 -1.86 13.27
N ALA A 400 -12.40 -1.60 14.02
CA ALA A 400 -12.35 -0.68 15.16
C ALA A 400 -11.41 -1.18 16.28
N LEU A 401 -11.40 -2.49 16.59
CA LEU A 401 -10.45 -3.09 17.52
C LEU A 401 -9.01 -2.95 17.03
N TRP A 402 -8.77 -3.11 15.72
CA TRP A 402 -7.45 -2.90 15.15
C TRP A 402 -6.99 -1.44 15.27
N GLN A 403 -7.87 -0.47 14.96
CA GLN A 403 -7.55 0.95 15.14
C GLN A 403 -7.29 1.29 16.62
N LEU A 404 -8.05 0.69 17.53
CA LEU A 404 -7.83 0.80 18.96
C LEU A 404 -6.46 0.23 19.39
N GLN A 405 -6.09 -0.95 18.88
CA GLN A 405 -4.77 -1.55 19.13
C GLN A 405 -3.65 -0.66 18.58
N SER A 406 -3.81 -0.10 17.38
CA SER A 406 -2.85 0.83 16.79
C SER A 406 -2.65 2.09 17.65
N ILE A 407 -3.73 2.61 18.25
CA ILE A 407 -3.64 3.72 19.21
C ILE A 407 -2.83 3.29 20.45
N VAL A 408 -3.13 2.12 21.03
CA VAL A 408 -2.41 1.57 22.19
C VAL A 408 -0.93 1.38 21.90
N ASP A 409 -0.59 0.76 20.77
CA ASP A 409 0.79 0.48 20.35
C ASP A 409 1.57 1.77 20.09
N PHE A 410 0.94 2.75 19.43
CA PHE A 410 1.55 4.06 19.18
C PHE A 410 1.89 4.79 20.47
N ILE A 411 0.98 4.77 21.46
CA ILE A 411 1.22 5.37 22.79
C ILE A 411 2.38 4.66 23.48
N HIS A 412 2.37 3.33 23.47
CA HIS A 412 3.42 2.52 24.09
C HIS A 412 4.80 2.83 23.50
N GLY A 413 4.89 2.93 22.17
CA GLY A 413 6.14 3.24 21.47
C GLY A 413 6.62 4.69 21.66
N ARG A 414 5.71 5.66 21.67
CA ARG A 414 6.06 7.09 21.75
C ARG A 414 6.28 7.59 23.17
N TRP A 415 5.56 7.04 24.15
CA TRP A 415 5.66 7.42 25.57
C TRP A 415 5.79 6.18 26.48
N PRO A 416 6.95 5.52 26.50
CA PRO A 416 7.14 4.28 27.24
C PRO A 416 7.07 4.44 28.78
N GLN A 417 7.32 5.65 29.31
CA GLN A 417 7.40 5.94 30.76
C GLN A 417 6.18 6.68 31.32
N LEU A 418 5.00 6.56 30.70
CA LEU A 418 3.75 7.19 31.18
C LEU A 418 3.37 6.80 32.62
N GLN A 419 3.77 5.61 33.07
CA GLN A 419 3.48 5.11 34.42
C GLN A 419 4.27 5.85 35.51
N ASP A 420 5.39 6.49 35.14
CA ASP A 420 6.22 7.28 36.05
C ASP A 420 5.83 8.77 36.06
N GLY A 421 4.87 9.15 35.20
CA GLY A 421 4.36 10.51 35.08
C GLY A 421 3.54 10.93 36.30
N THR A 422 3.75 12.18 36.75
CA THR A 422 2.98 12.78 37.85
C THR A 422 1.80 13.61 37.37
N ASP A 423 1.67 13.83 36.05
CA ASP A 423 0.55 14.57 35.47
C ASP A 423 -0.71 13.70 35.41
N ALA A 424 -1.86 14.31 35.71
CA ALA A 424 -3.13 13.59 35.71
C ALA A 424 -3.49 13.01 34.34
N GLY A 425 -3.09 13.67 33.25
CA GLY A 425 -3.30 13.20 31.88
C GLY A 425 -2.46 11.95 31.57
N ASP A 426 -1.21 11.92 32.03
CA ASP A 426 -0.33 10.76 31.85
C ASP A 426 -0.86 9.53 32.59
N VAL A 427 -1.35 9.73 33.83
CA VAL A 427 -1.97 8.67 34.64
C VAL A 427 -3.24 8.15 33.97
N ALA A 428 -4.10 9.05 33.47
CA ALA A 428 -5.32 8.68 32.75
C ALA A 428 -5.02 7.85 31.50
N VAL A 429 -4.04 8.26 30.71
CA VAL A 429 -3.61 7.52 29.50
C VAL A 429 -3.01 6.16 29.86
N ALA A 430 -2.17 6.09 30.88
CA ALA A 430 -1.56 4.82 31.31
C ALA A 430 -2.63 3.81 31.75
N GLN A 431 -3.57 4.24 32.60
CA GLN A 431 -4.65 3.37 33.09
C GLN A 431 -5.54 2.88 31.95
N TRP A 432 -5.95 3.79 31.06
CA TRP A 432 -6.77 3.45 29.90
C TRP A 432 -6.05 2.47 28.94
N ARG A 433 -4.77 2.76 28.62
CA ARG A 433 -3.94 1.95 27.73
C ARG A 433 -3.80 0.53 28.28
N ASP A 434 -3.43 0.39 29.55
CA ASP A 434 -3.18 -0.92 30.17
C ASP A 434 -4.46 -1.75 30.27
N ALA A 435 -5.59 -1.10 30.57
CA ALA A 435 -6.90 -1.74 30.57
C ALA A 435 -7.36 -2.15 29.15
N CYS A 436 -7.03 -1.39 28.11
CA CYS A 436 -7.32 -1.76 26.71
C CYS A 436 -6.43 -2.92 26.25
N ALA A 437 -5.12 -2.85 26.51
CA ALA A 437 -4.17 -3.90 26.13
C ALA A 437 -4.55 -5.26 26.73
N ALA A 438 -4.89 -5.30 28.02
CA ALA A 438 -5.32 -6.54 28.69
C ALA A 438 -6.58 -7.16 28.06
N ARG A 439 -7.55 -6.33 27.65
CA ARG A 439 -8.77 -6.81 26.98
C ARG A 439 -8.50 -7.29 25.55
N LEU A 440 -7.65 -6.60 24.81
CA LEU A 440 -7.26 -6.97 23.44
C LEU A 440 -6.49 -8.31 23.43
N GLU A 441 -5.62 -8.54 24.42
CA GLU A 441 -4.91 -9.81 24.61
C GLU A 441 -5.87 -10.97 24.96
N ALA A 442 -6.88 -10.69 25.81
CA ALA A 442 -7.89 -11.68 26.18
C ALA A 442 -8.73 -12.13 24.97
N ILE A 443 -9.19 -11.20 24.12
CA ILE A 443 -9.95 -11.55 22.91
C ILE A 443 -9.06 -12.27 21.88
N SER A 444 -7.80 -11.85 21.73
CA SER A 444 -6.84 -12.52 20.85
C SER A 444 -6.60 -13.98 21.26
N SER A 445 -6.56 -14.24 22.56
CA SER A 445 -6.33 -15.58 23.13
C SER A 445 -7.56 -16.48 23.05
N SER A 446 -8.77 -15.91 23.18
CA SER A 446 -10.02 -16.67 23.11
C SER A 446 -10.54 -16.89 21.68
N CYS A 447 -10.24 -15.96 20.77
CA CYS A 447 -10.77 -15.92 19.41
C CYS A 447 -9.65 -15.50 18.44
N GLY A 448 -8.68 -16.39 18.21
CA GLY A 448 -7.49 -16.13 17.38
C GLY A 448 -7.77 -15.67 15.93
N HIS A 449 -9.02 -15.73 15.46
CA HIS A 449 -9.46 -15.24 14.15
C HIS A 449 -10.02 -13.81 14.14
N ILE A 450 -10.31 -13.21 15.29
CA ILE A 450 -10.95 -11.88 15.40
C ILE A 450 -9.92 -10.76 15.38
N VAL A 451 -8.85 -10.90 16.18
CA VAL A 451 -7.80 -9.86 16.34
C VAL A 451 -6.63 -10.06 15.36
N ALA A 452 -6.48 -11.27 14.79
CA ALA A 452 -5.51 -11.53 13.73
C ALA A 452 -6.04 -11.02 12.38
N GLY A 453 -5.89 -9.72 12.14
CA GLY A 453 -6.13 -9.08 10.86
C GLY A 453 -5.18 -7.90 10.73
N PRO A 454 -4.24 -7.88 9.77
CA PRO A 454 -3.29 -6.78 9.66
C PRO A 454 -4.02 -5.61 9.01
N GLY A 455 -4.31 -4.55 9.76
CA GLY A 455 -4.90 -3.34 9.22
C GLY A 455 -3.90 -2.49 8.42
N LEU A 456 -4.32 -1.29 8.06
CA LEU A 456 -3.75 -0.39 7.05
C LEU A 456 -2.22 -0.23 7.05
N GLU A 457 -1.53 -0.32 8.19
CA GLU A 457 -0.07 -0.27 8.19
C GLU A 457 0.52 -1.55 7.58
N ASP A 458 0.08 -2.75 7.96
CA ASP A 458 0.53 -4.02 7.37
C ASP A 458 0.01 -4.29 5.94
N ALA A 459 -0.77 -3.39 5.35
CA ALA A 459 -1.00 -3.38 3.89
C ALA A 459 -0.01 -2.45 3.16
N ALA A 460 0.49 -1.42 3.86
CA ALA A 460 1.54 -0.51 3.37
C ALA A 460 2.95 -0.87 3.88
N VAL A 461 3.08 -1.96 4.65
CA VAL A 461 4.28 -2.44 5.36
C VAL A 461 4.60 -3.89 4.96
N LEU A 462 3.67 -4.62 4.31
CA LEU A 462 3.88 -5.99 3.81
C LEU A 462 3.90 -6.05 2.28
N GLU A 463 4.47 -5.03 1.65
CA GLU A 463 5.03 -5.11 0.30
C GLU A 463 6.53 -5.28 0.37
#